data_AF-A0A369I6M3-F1
#
_entry.id   AF-A0A369I6M3-F1
#
_cell.length_a   1.000
_cell.length_b   1.000
_cell.length_c   1.000
_cell.angle_alpha   90.00
_cell.angle_beta   90.00
_cell.angle_gamma   90.00
#
_symmetry.space_group_name_H-M   'P 1'
#
loop_
_entity.id
_entity.type
_entity.pdbx_description
1 polymer ?
#
loop_
_entity_poly.entity_id
_entity_poly.type
_entity_poly.pdbx_seq_one_letter_code
_entity_poly.pdbx_strand_id
1 'polypeptide(L)'
;MKTIKLIAIFLSLAVLTWNCASKDAEEEAKEEPKNGLEALQKLGEEAERMSKEGPKETVDPKLLKELLPADADGLKRKEASSEKSAAMGFGVSTAKASYRDDNGQDIDVNITDVAGMGVALMGMAAWSMASIDKETETGYEKTTEYKGHKAFEKYNTQSKNGEISVIVANRYIVQVEGRDVDMDKIKSVLDDIDLDKLADIK
;
A
#
# COMPACT_ATOMS: atom_id res chain seq x y z
N MET A 1 17.41 -51.80 -39.86
CA MET A 1 18.56 -52.74 -39.80
C MET A 1 19.65 -52.08 -38.96
N LYS A 2 19.96 -52.62 -37.78
CA LYS A 2 21.01 -52.11 -36.89
C LYS A 2 22.30 -52.90 -37.18
N THR A 3 23.39 -52.21 -37.49
CA THR A 3 24.74 -52.80 -37.53
C THR A 3 25.58 -52.20 -36.42
N ILE A 4 25.87 -53.05 -35.45
CA ILE A 4 26.91 -52.95 -34.42
C ILE A 4 28.28 -53.15 -35.11
N LYS A 5 29.34 -52.43 -34.70
CA LYS A 5 30.73 -52.88 -34.40
C LYS A 5 31.53 -51.69 -33.84
N LEU A 6 31.93 -51.71 -32.56
CA LEU A 6 33.16 -52.28 -31.96
C LEU A 6 34.44 -51.44 -32.18
N ILE A 7 34.85 -50.77 -31.09
CA ILE A 7 36.19 -50.69 -30.48
C ILE A 7 37.36 -50.19 -31.35
N ALA A 8 37.93 -49.05 -30.92
CA ALA A 8 39.38 -48.86 -30.87
C ALA A 8 39.74 -47.80 -29.83
N ILE A 9 40.20 -48.26 -28.66
CA ILE A 9 40.99 -47.45 -27.71
C ILE A 9 42.39 -47.37 -28.31
N PHE A 10 42.88 -46.17 -28.59
CA PHE A 10 44.31 -45.94 -28.76
C PHE A 10 44.74 -44.72 -27.94
N LEU A 11 45.69 -45.04 -27.08
CA LEU A 11 46.43 -44.23 -26.14
C LEU A 11 47.39 -43.30 -26.90
N SER A 12 47.36 -41.99 -26.66
CA SER A 12 48.59 -41.21 -26.56
C SER A 12 48.34 -39.83 -25.96
N LEU A 13 49.03 -39.63 -24.84
CA LEU A 13 49.21 -38.40 -24.12
C LEU A 13 50.25 -37.55 -24.86
N ALA A 14 49.91 -36.33 -25.27
CA ALA A 14 50.88 -35.30 -25.62
C ALA A 14 50.39 -33.95 -25.10
N VAL A 15 50.99 -33.56 -23.99
CA VAL A 15 50.87 -32.25 -23.32
C VAL A 15 51.61 -31.22 -24.18
N LEU A 16 51.04 -30.02 -24.34
CA LEU A 16 51.63 -28.71 -23.98
C LEU A 16 50.94 -27.54 -24.71
N THR A 17 50.37 -26.63 -23.90
CA THR A 17 50.37 -25.15 -23.98
C THR A 17 49.99 -24.50 -25.32
N TRP A 18 49.02 -23.58 -25.42
CA TRP A 18 48.92 -22.31 -24.70
C TRP A 18 47.58 -21.65 -25.09
N ASN A 19 47.02 -20.86 -24.17
CA ASN A 19 46.19 -19.68 -24.44
C ASN A 19 44.78 -19.87 -25.04
N CYS A 20 43.76 -19.94 -24.18
CA CYS A 20 42.52 -19.21 -24.44
C CYS A 20 41.72 -18.98 -23.15
N ALA A 21 41.64 -17.70 -22.78
CA ALA A 21 40.52 -16.99 -22.16
C ALA A 21 39.68 -17.72 -21.10
N SER A 22 39.87 -17.25 -19.86
CA SER A 22 38.97 -17.32 -18.70
C SER A 22 37.48 -17.42 -19.06
N LYS A 23 36.88 -18.57 -18.73
CA LYS A 23 35.45 -18.71 -18.46
C LYS A 23 35.31 -19.03 -16.97
N ASP A 24 35.45 -17.99 -16.16
CA ASP A 24 34.82 -17.96 -14.85
C ASP A 24 33.37 -17.52 -15.09
N ALA A 25 32.51 -18.49 -15.36
CA ALA A 25 31.07 -18.35 -15.17
C ALA A 25 30.74 -19.23 -13.96
N GLU A 26 31.20 -18.79 -12.80
CA GLU A 26 30.61 -19.23 -11.54
C GLU A 26 29.17 -18.73 -11.54
N GLU A 27 28.24 -19.68 -11.44
CA GLU A 27 26.84 -19.42 -11.20
C GLU A 27 26.69 -18.48 -10.01
N GLU A 28 26.22 -17.26 -10.30
CA GLU A 28 25.57 -16.43 -9.29
C GLU A 28 24.42 -17.27 -8.71
N ALA A 29 24.65 -17.81 -7.52
CA ALA A 29 23.59 -18.24 -6.64
C ALA A 29 22.64 -17.04 -6.51
N LYS A 30 21.46 -17.17 -7.13
CA LYS A 30 20.34 -16.23 -6.97
C LYS A 30 20.04 -16.16 -5.48
N GLU A 31 20.60 -15.15 -4.80
CA GLU A 31 20.04 -14.68 -3.55
C GLU A 31 18.64 -14.19 -3.90
N GLU A 32 17.63 -15.03 -3.65
CA GLU A 32 16.26 -14.53 -3.56
C GLU A 32 16.30 -13.41 -2.51
N PRO A 33 15.93 -12.18 -2.87
CA PRO A 33 15.94 -11.09 -1.90
C PRO A 33 15.05 -11.53 -0.75
N LYS A 34 15.54 -11.43 0.50
CA LYS A 34 14.79 -11.81 1.71
C LYS A 34 13.36 -11.24 1.73
N ASN A 35 13.17 -10.10 1.07
CA ASN A 35 11.89 -9.41 0.86
C ASN A 35 10.88 -10.22 0.02
N GLY A 36 11.34 -11.04 -0.93
CA GLY A 36 10.49 -11.86 -1.80
C GLY A 36 9.83 -13.02 -1.07
N LEU A 37 10.59 -13.75 -0.23
CA LEU A 37 10.04 -14.84 0.58
C LEU A 37 9.07 -14.31 1.66
N GLU A 38 9.40 -13.19 2.29
CA GLU A 38 8.53 -12.55 3.29
C GLU A 38 7.22 -12.03 2.66
N ALA A 39 7.29 -11.45 1.46
CA ALA A 39 6.12 -11.05 0.72
C ALA A 39 5.24 -12.26 0.34
N LEU A 40 5.84 -13.37 -0.08
CA LEU A 40 5.11 -14.62 -0.38
C LEU A 40 4.43 -15.21 0.86
N GLN A 41 5.08 -15.16 2.04
CA GLN A 41 4.49 -15.61 3.30
C GLN A 41 3.28 -14.76 3.69
N LYS A 42 3.41 -13.43 3.66
CA LYS A 42 2.31 -12.49 3.92
C LYS A 42 1.12 -12.68 2.97
N LEU A 43 1.38 -12.93 1.69
CA LEU A 43 0.34 -13.28 0.71
C LEU A 43 -0.37 -14.60 1.07
N GLY A 44 0.39 -15.60 1.51
CA GLY A 44 -0.17 -16.88 1.95
C GLY A 44 -1.05 -16.77 3.20
N GLU A 45 -0.58 -16.04 4.22
CA GLU A 45 -1.33 -15.75 5.45
C GLU A 45 -2.63 -14.99 5.16
N GLU A 46 -2.58 -14.00 4.28
CA GLU A 46 -3.74 -13.23 3.88
C GLU A 46 -4.75 -14.07 3.09
N ALA A 47 -4.28 -14.94 2.19
CA ALA A 47 -5.13 -15.88 1.47
C ALA A 47 -5.82 -16.87 2.41
N GLU A 48 -5.11 -17.37 3.43
CA GLU A 48 -5.67 -18.24 4.46
C GLU A 48 -6.71 -17.50 5.32
N ARG A 49 -6.44 -16.24 5.70
CA ARG A 49 -7.37 -15.38 6.43
C ARG A 49 -8.64 -15.12 5.63
N MET A 50 -8.52 -14.71 4.36
CA MET A 50 -9.66 -14.50 3.47
C MET A 50 -10.49 -15.77 3.28
N SER A 51 -9.83 -16.93 3.17
CA SER A 51 -10.50 -18.23 3.08
C SER A 51 -11.29 -18.57 4.35
N LYS A 52 -10.77 -18.23 5.54
CA LYS A 52 -11.43 -18.48 6.84
C LYS A 52 -12.56 -17.50 7.14
N GLU A 53 -12.43 -16.24 6.75
CA GLU A 53 -13.40 -15.19 7.08
C GLU A 53 -14.57 -15.08 6.10
N GLY A 54 -14.43 -15.66 4.90
CA GLY A 54 -15.45 -15.60 3.84
C GLY A 54 -15.66 -14.20 3.27
N PRO A 55 -16.56 -14.04 2.28
CA PRO A 55 -16.91 -12.73 1.75
C PRO A 55 -17.51 -11.86 2.87
N LYS A 56 -16.90 -10.72 3.18
CA LYS A 56 -17.49 -9.70 4.06
C LYS A 56 -18.16 -8.64 3.20
N GLU A 57 -19.38 -8.27 3.56
CA GLU A 57 -20.07 -7.15 2.94
C GLU A 57 -19.48 -5.84 3.45
N THR A 58 -19.38 -4.85 2.57
CA THR A 58 -19.04 -3.49 2.98
C THR A 58 -20.21 -2.81 3.68
N VAL A 59 -19.88 -1.91 4.60
CA VAL A 59 -20.86 -1.10 5.34
C VAL A 59 -21.73 -0.27 4.39
N ASP A 60 -22.87 0.22 4.87
CA ASP A 60 -23.61 1.26 4.15
C ASP A 60 -22.70 2.52 4.04
N PRO A 61 -22.40 3.01 2.82
CA PRO A 61 -21.53 4.18 2.65
C PRO A 61 -22.09 5.46 3.31
N LYS A 62 -23.38 5.51 3.63
CA LYS A 62 -23.95 6.61 4.43
C LYS A 62 -23.37 6.66 5.84
N LEU A 63 -23.10 5.51 6.47
CA LEU A 63 -22.46 5.44 7.79
C LEU A 63 -21.03 6.01 7.74
N LEU A 64 -20.30 5.76 6.65
CA LEU A 64 -18.98 6.36 6.43
C LEU A 64 -19.10 7.89 6.25
N LYS A 65 -20.12 8.35 5.52
CA LYS A 65 -20.36 9.78 5.30
C LYS A 65 -20.68 10.55 6.57
N GLU A 66 -21.34 9.92 7.54
CA GLU A 66 -21.61 10.50 8.86
C GLU A 66 -20.33 10.77 9.66
N LEU A 67 -19.21 10.10 9.36
CA LEU A 67 -17.92 10.32 10.00
C LEU A 67 -17.12 11.47 9.37
N LEU A 68 -17.52 11.99 8.20
CA LEU A 68 -16.84 13.13 7.61
C LEU A 68 -17.11 14.37 8.49
N PRO A 69 -16.10 15.21 8.80
CA PRO A 69 -16.25 16.35 9.71
C PRO A 69 -16.91 17.57 9.05
N ALA A 70 -17.81 18.29 9.72
CA ALA A 70 -18.56 19.39 9.08
C ALA A 70 -17.68 20.58 8.61
N ASP A 71 -16.49 20.69 9.18
CA ASP A 71 -15.46 21.70 8.95
C ASP A 71 -14.10 20.99 8.92
N ALA A 72 -13.09 21.63 8.33
CA ALA A 72 -11.72 21.11 8.27
C ALA A 72 -10.73 22.20 8.71
N ASP A 73 -10.64 22.43 10.04
CA ASP A 73 -9.84 23.50 10.64
C ASP A 73 -10.14 24.87 10.02
N GLY A 74 -11.40 25.27 10.00
CA GLY A 74 -11.90 26.51 9.42
C GLY A 74 -12.19 26.49 7.92
N LEU A 75 -11.88 25.39 7.22
CA LEU A 75 -12.30 25.21 5.82
C LEU A 75 -13.73 24.66 5.78
N LYS A 76 -14.63 25.45 5.19
CA LYS A 76 -16.01 25.04 4.98
C LYS A 76 -16.08 23.86 4.00
N ARG A 77 -16.83 22.83 4.38
CA ARG A 77 -17.22 21.75 3.48
C ARG A 77 -17.96 22.28 2.25
N LYS A 78 -17.53 21.86 1.06
CA LYS A 78 -18.16 22.19 -0.22
C LYS A 78 -19.05 21.05 -0.71
N GLU A 79 -18.55 19.83 -0.57
CA GLU A 79 -19.26 18.63 -0.98
C GLU A 79 -19.05 17.50 0.04
N ALA A 80 -20.05 16.63 0.19
CA ALA A 80 -19.86 15.32 0.78
C ALA A 80 -20.72 14.29 0.03
N SER A 81 -20.11 13.19 -0.35
CA SER A 81 -20.73 12.10 -1.10
C SER A 81 -20.46 10.75 -0.44
N SER A 82 -21.28 9.78 -0.80
CA SER A 82 -21.21 8.39 -0.33
C SER A 82 -21.59 7.48 -1.48
N GLU A 83 -20.79 6.46 -1.74
CA GLU A 83 -20.96 5.56 -2.87
C GLU A 83 -20.72 4.12 -2.45
N LYS A 84 -21.54 3.20 -2.96
CA LYS A 84 -21.28 1.76 -2.94
C LYS A 84 -21.04 1.34 -4.38
N SER A 85 -19.88 0.77 -4.65
CA SER A 85 -19.48 0.24 -5.96
C SER A 85 -19.08 -1.23 -5.80
N ALA A 86 -18.78 -1.90 -6.91
CA ALA A 86 -18.26 -3.26 -6.89
C ALA A 86 -17.06 -3.40 -7.82
N ALA A 87 -16.02 -4.07 -7.36
CA ALA A 87 -14.81 -4.37 -8.11
C ALA A 87 -14.44 -5.84 -7.92
N MET A 88 -14.13 -6.55 -9.00
CA MET A 88 -13.74 -7.97 -8.96
C MET A 88 -14.74 -8.88 -8.23
N GLY A 89 -16.02 -8.53 -8.21
CA GLY A 89 -17.08 -9.29 -7.51
C GLY A 89 -17.22 -8.97 -6.01
N PHE A 90 -16.47 -8.01 -5.49
CA PHE A 90 -16.54 -7.55 -4.11
C PHE A 90 -17.08 -6.13 -4.02
N GLY A 91 -17.76 -5.81 -2.92
CA GLY A 91 -18.23 -4.46 -2.66
C GLY A 91 -17.09 -3.54 -2.24
N VAL A 92 -17.22 -2.26 -2.58
CA VAL A 92 -16.40 -1.18 -2.04
C VAL A 92 -17.35 -0.07 -1.60
N SER A 93 -17.27 0.33 -0.34
CA SER A 93 -18.03 1.48 0.16
C SER A 93 -17.08 2.65 0.40
N THR A 94 -17.48 3.84 -0.02
CA THR A 94 -16.64 5.03 0.04
C THR A 94 -17.45 6.23 0.48
N ALA A 95 -16.84 7.10 1.28
CA ALA A 95 -17.34 8.44 1.56
C ALA A 95 -16.25 9.49 1.34
N LYS A 96 -16.61 10.59 0.68
CA LYS A 96 -15.68 11.67 0.33
C LYS A 96 -16.23 13.01 0.77
N ALA A 97 -15.37 13.91 1.19
CA ALA A 97 -15.71 15.32 1.36
C ALA A 97 -14.55 16.22 0.92
N SER A 98 -14.91 17.36 0.33
CA SER A 98 -13.97 18.42 -0.03
C SER A 98 -14.23 19.66 0.80
N TYR A 99 -13.16 20.31 1.24
CA TYR A 99 -13.17 21.49 2.08
C TYR A 99 -12.28 22.53 1.44
N ARG A 100 -12.77 23.78 1.33
CA ARG A 100 -12.00 24.83 0.66
C ARG A 100 -12.34 26.22 1.20
N ASP A 101 -11.36 27.10 1.26
CA ASP A 101 -11.58 28.52 1.49
C ASP A 101 -11.49 29.34 0.19
N ASP A 102 -11.61 30.67 0.30
CA ASP A 102 -11.49 31.55 -0.86
C ASP A 102 -10.03 31.91 -1.19
N ASN A 103 -9.07 31.53 -0.33
CA ASN A 103 -7.64 31.80 -0.50
C ASN A 103 -6.92 30.68 -1.26
N GLY A 104 -7.58 29.55 -1.50
CA GLY A 104 -7.05 28.42 -2.27
C GLY A 104 -6.61 27.23 -1.42
N GLN A 105 -6.76 27.32 -0.09
CA GLN A 105 -6.52 26.18 0.80
C GLN A 105 -7.57 25.12 0.58
N ASP A 106 -7.14 23.88 0.45
CA ASP A 106 -8.01 22.76 0.14
C ASP A 106 -7.63 21.52 0.91
N ILE A 107 -8.65 20.82 1.43
CA ILE A 107 -8.51 19.51 2.06
C ILE A 107 -9.55 18.57 1.45
N ASP A 108 -9.12 17.38 1.08
CA ASP A 108 -9.98 16.26 0.69
C ASP A 108 -9.87 15.14 1.72
N VAL A 109 -11.02 14.62 2.15
CA VAL A 109 -11.12 13.45 3.03
C VAL A 109 -11.75 12.30 2.26
N ASN A 110 -11.15 11.12 2.34
CA ASN A 110 -11.67 9.89 1.74
C ASN A 110 -11.65 8.74 2.76
N ILE A 111 -12.79 8.12 3.01
CA ILE A 111 -12.94 6.93 3.85
C ILE A 111 -13.38 5.77 2.95
N THR A 112 -12.59 4.71 2.89
CA THR A 112 -12.87 3.53 2.05
C THR A 112 -12.97 2.26 2.89
N ASP A 113 -14.05 1.50 2.72
CA ASP A 113 -14.22 0.14 3.22
C ASP A 113 -13.97 -0.88 2.11
N VAL A 114 -12.95 -1.71 2.30
CA VAL A 114 -12.57 -2.81 1.41
C VAL A 114 -12.81 -4.19 2.06
N ALA A 115 -13.88 -4.32 2.82
CA ALA A 115 -14.30 -5.58 3.46
C ALA A 115 -14.21 -6.78 2.51
N GLY A 116 -13.57 -7.85 2.95
CA GLY A 116 -13.43 -9.08 2.16
C GLY A 116 -12.44 -8.96 0.98
N MET A 117 -11.78 -7.82 0.80
CA MET A 117 -10.78 -7.58 -0.24
C MET A 117 -9.39 -7.30 0.35
N GLY A 118 -8.80 -8.27 1.06
CA GLY A 118 -7.45 -8.14 1.62
C GLY A 118 -6.39 -7.76 0.56
N VAL A 119 -6.52 -8.30 -0.64
CA VAL A 119 -5.72 -7.92 -1.81
C VAL A 119 -5.91 -6.47 -2.26
N ALA A 120 -7.12 -5.91 -2.17
CA ALA A 120 -7.33 -4.49 -2.47
C ALA A 120 -6.71 -3.60 -1.40
N LEU A 121 -6.84 -3.97 -0.11
CA LEU A 121 -6.13 -3.28 0.97
C LEU A 121 -4.62 -3.30 0.75
N MET A 122 -4.04 -4.45 0.39
CA MET A 122 -2.62 -4.55 0.05
C MET A 122 -2.22 -3.67 -1.14
N GLY A 123 -3.07 -3.56 -2.17
CA GLY A 123 -2.83 -2.69 -3.31
C GLY A 123 -2.88 -1.20 -2.96
N MET A 124 -3.88 -0.79 -2.18
CA MET A 124 -4.11 0.61 -1.79
C MET A 124 -3.17 1.08 -0.66
N ALA A 125 -2.71 0.16 0.18
CA ALA A 125 -1.86 0.44 1.32
C ALA A 125 -0.57 -0.38 1.32
N ALA A 126 0.03 -0.58 0.13
CA ALA A 126 1.30 -1.31 -0.03
C ALA A 126 2.43 -0.71 0.81
N TRP A 127 2.39 0.61 1.07
CA TRP A 127 3.29 1.31 1.97
C TRP A 127 3.32 0.70 3.38
N SER A 128 2.22 0.11 3.85
CA SER A 128 2.09 -0.45 5.22
C SER A 128 2.92 -1.71 5.46
N MET A 129 3.47 -2.27 4.37
CA MET A 129 4.31 -3.47 4.36
C MET A 129 5.79 -3.13 4.43
N ALA A 130 6.18 -1.86 4.27
CA ALA A 130 7.56 -1.39 4.29
C ALA A 130 7.77 -0.42 5.45
N SER A 131 9.00 -0.35 5.97
CA SER A 131 9.44 0.73 6.85
C SER A 131 10.00 1.84 5.98
N ILE A 132 9.18 2.85 5.68
CA ILE A 132 9.56 4.01 4.88
C ILE A 132 10.01 5.11 5.83
N ASP A 133 11.21 5.62 5.59
CA ASP A 133 11.74 6.83 6.23
C ASP A 133 12.62 7.54 5.19
N LYS A 134 12.06 8.57 4.56
CA LYS A 134 12.69 9.29 3.47
C LYS A 134 12.51 10.78 3.70
N GLU A 135 13.62 11.49 3.64
CA GLU A 135 13.68 12.94 3.81
C GLU A 135 14.47 13.56 2.66
N THR A 136 14.05 14.73 2.24
CA THR A 136 14.73 15.58 1.26
C THR A 136 14.79 17.00 1.79
N GLU A 137 15.50 17.90 1.10
CA GLU A 137 15.52 19.33 1.44
C GLU A 137 14.12 19.99 1.47
N THR A 138 13.12 19.36 0.84
CA THR A 138 11.82 19.98 0.55
C THR A 138 10.63 19.16 1.00
N GLY A 139 10.84 18.09 1.77
CA GLY A 139 9.73 17.21 2.13
C GLY A 139 10.17 15.83 2.61
N TYR A 140 9.19 15.02 2.95
CA TYR A 140 9.39 13.69 3.50
C TYR A 140 8.29 12.70 3.07
N GLU A 141 8.60 11.42 3.19
CA GLU A 141 7.68 10.28 3.09
C GLU A 141 8.03 9.34 4.24
N LYS A 142 7.06 8.95 5.06
CA LYS A 142 7.32 8.00 6.17
C LYS A 142 6.13 7.12 6.47
N THR A 143 6.42 5.90 6.88
CA THR A 143 5.46 5.06 7.62
C THR A 143 5.60 5.33 9.10
N THR A 144 4.47 5.43 9.80
CA THR A 144 4.44 5.73 11.23
C THR A 144 3.22 5.08 11.87
N GLU A 145 2.95 5.43 13.13
CA GLU A 145 1.70 5.13 13.81
C GLU A 145 0.96 6.43 14.11
N TYR A 146 -0.34 6.44 13.88
CA TYR A 146 -1.23 7.53 14.22
C TYR A 146 -2.35 7.01 15.11
N LYS A 147 -2.36 7.41 16.38
CA LYS A 147 -3.33 6.92 17.39
C LYS A 147 -3.39 5.37 17.47
N GLY A 148 -2.25 4.69 17.32
CA GLY A 148 -2.16 3.22 17.34
C GLY A 148 -2.52 2.52 16.03
N HIS A 149 -2.85 3.27 14.98
CA HIS A 149 -3.09 2.75 13.63
C HIS A 149 -1.84 2.90 12.76
N LYS A 150 -1.57 1.91 11.89
CA LYS A 150 -0.54 2.06 10.86
C LYS A 150 -0.88 3.24 9.96
N ALA A 151 0.10 4.11 9.75
CA ALA A 151 -0.06 5.34 9.02
C ALA A 151 1.06 5.55 7.99
N PHE A 152 0.76 6.31 6.95
CA PHE A 152 1.72 6.85 6.01
C PHE A 152 1.51 8.35 5.90
N GLU A 153 2.60 9.10 5.98
CA GLU A 153 2.62 10.54 5.79
C GLU A 153 3.55 10.90 4.64
N LYS A 154 3.11 11.83 3.81
CA LYS A 154 3.93 12.45 2.78
C LYS A 154 3.69 13.95 2.77
N TYR A 155 4.75 14.74 2.69
CA TYR A 155 4.62 16.20 2.68
C TYR A 155 5.71 16.87 1.84
N ASN A 156 5.33 17.94 1.14
CA ASN A 156 6.24 18.86 0.47
C ASN A 156 6.10 20.25 1.12
N THR A 157 7.20 20.75 1.67
CA THR A 157 7.23 22.02 2.42
C THR A 157 7.21 23.26 1.51
N GLN A 158 7.67 23.15 0.26
CA GLN A 158 7.65 24.27 -0.69
C GLN A 158 6.24 24.53 -1.22
N SER A 159 5.54 23.47 -1.64
CA SER A 159 4.18 23.59 -2.18
C SER A 159 3.09 23.53 -1.11
N LYS A 160 3.44 23.22 0.15
CA LYS A 160 2.49 22.96 1.24
C LYS A 160 1.42 21.93 0.84
N ASN A 161 1.86 20.86 0.20
CA ASN A 161 0.99 19.77 -0.22
C ASN A 161 1.39 18.51 0.52
N GLY A 162 0.42 17.72 0.96
CA GLY A 162 0.70 16.41 1.50
C GLY A 162 -0.52 15.61 1.83
N GLU A 163 -0.28 14.47 2.45
CA GLU A 163 -1.31 13.52 2.82
C GLU A 163 -0.92 12.76 4.08
N ILE A 164 -1.95 12.32 4.80
CA ILE A 164 -1.86 11.25 5.78
C ILE A 164 -2.89 10.18 5.44
N SER A 165 -2.46 8.92 5.43
CA SER A 165 -3.31 7.75 5.25
C SER A 165 -3.19 6.84 6.47
N VAL A 166 -4.31 6.35 7.01
CA VAL A 166 -4.35 5.41 8.14
C VAL A 166 -5.17 4.17 7.82
N ILE A 167 -4.70 3.01 8.29
CA ILE A 167 -5.45 1.74 8.21
C ILE A 167 -6.14 1.49 9.55
N VAL A 168 -7.46 1.38 9.52
CA VAL A 168 -8.29 1.13 10.71
C VAL A 168 -8.89 -0.28 10.63
N ALA A 169 -8.80 -1.03 11.72
CA ALA A 169 -9.33 -2.40 11.86
C ALA A 169 -8.90 -3.39 10.74
N ASN A 170 -7.75 -3.16 10.09
CA ASN A 170 -7.29 -3.92 8.91
C ASN A 170 -8.35 -4.03 7.80
N ARG A 171 -9.18 -3.00 7.66
CA ARG A 171 -10.36 -3.00 6.78
C ARG A 171 -10.59 -1.66 6.11
N TYR A 172 -10.51 -0.58 6.88
CA TYR A 172 -10.80 0.76 6.42
C TYR A 172 -9.50 1.51 6.11
N ILE A 173 -9.54 2.34 5.08
CA ILE A 173 -8.48 3.30 4.77
C ILE A 173 -9.10 4.70 4.90
N VAL A 174 -8.51 5.53 5.76
CA VAL A 174 -8.85 6.95 5.85
C VAL A 174 -7.68 7.74 5.31
N GLN A 175 -7.92 8.56 4.30
CA GLN A 175 -6.93 9.44 3.70
C GLN A 175 -7.40 10.89 3.84
N VAL A 176 -6.49 11.76 4.27
CA VAL A 176 -6.67 13.21 4.25
C VAL A 176 -5.55 13.79 3.39
N GLU A 177 -5.92 14.42 2.27
CA GLU A 177 -5.00 15.13 1.39
C GLU A 177 -5.19 16.63 1.59
N GLY A 178 -4.09 17.38 1.69
CA GLY A 178 -4.09 18.82 1.81
C GLY A 178 -3.31 19.47 0.67
N ARG A 179 -3.83 20.59 0.16
CA ARG A 179 -3.19 21.46 -0.82
C ARG A 179 -3.16 22.89 -0.31
N ASP A 180 -1.98 23.51 -0.36
CA ASP A 180 -1.69 24.82 0.25
C ASP A 180 -2.03 24.89 1.76
N VAL A 181 -1.79 23.79 2.49
CA VAL A 181 -2.04 23.67 3.93
C VAL A 181 -0.88 22.96 4.63
N ASP A 182 -0.63 23.35 5.88
CA ASP A 182 0.42 22.72 6.69
C ASP A 182 -0.01 21.32 7.19
N MET A 183 0.94 20.40 7.35
CA MET A 183 0.65 19.02 7.78
C MET A 183 -0.11 18.93 9.11
N ASP A 184 0.12 19.86 10.05
CA ASP A 184 -0.60 19.90 11.33
C ASP A 184 -2.11 20.11 11.12
N LYS A 185 -2.48 20.91 10.12
CA LYS A 185 -3.87 21.11 9.73
C LYS A 185 -4.48 19.84 9.14
N ILE A 186 -3.75 19.15 8.26
CA ILE A 186 -4.17 17.87 7.69
C ILE A 186 -4.43 16.84 8.81
N LYS A 187 -3.54 16.76 9.81
CA LYS A 187 -3.69 15.88 10.98
C LYS A 187 -4.85 16.25 11.89
N SER A 188 -5.07 17.55 12.11
CA SER A 188 -6.23 18.03 12.87
C SER A 188 -7.56 17.56 12.24
N VAL A 189 -7.66 17.57 10.91
CA VAL A 189 -8.86 17.07 10.21
C VAL A 189 -9.02 15.56 10.37
N LEU A 190 -7.92 14.80 10.36
CA LEU A 190 -7.96 13.38 10.69
C LEU A 190 -8.40 13.14 12.15
N ASP A 191 -8.03 14.03 13.07
CA ASP A 191 -8.44 13.94 14.47
C ASP A 191 -9.94 14.16 14.69
N ASP A 192 -10.58 14.93 13.81
CA ASP A 192 -12.03 15.14 13.81
C ASP A 192 -12.82 13.93 13.29
N ILE A 193 -12.14 12.94 12.69
CA ILE A 193 -12.74 11.67 12.26
C ILE A 193 -12.66 10.68 13.41
N ASP A 194 -13.81 10.18 13.86
CA ASP A 194 -13.90 9.19 14.93
C ASP A 194 -13.45 7.80 14.44
N LEU A 195 -12.14 7.54 14.55
CA LEU A 195 -11.51 6.29 14.11
C LEU A 195 -11.93 5.08 14.96
N ASP A 196 -12.25 5.30 16.24
CA ASP A 196 -12.74 4.24 17.14
C ASP A 196 -14.14 3.81 16.72
N LYS A 197 -15.05 4.78 16.49
CA LYS A 197 -16.36 4.50 15.92
C LYS A 197 -16.25 3.82 14.56
N LEU A 198 -15.33 4.24 13.70
CA LEU A 198 -15.09 3.61 12.41
C LEU A 198 -14.69 2.14 12.56
N ALA A 199 -13.80 1.82 13.51
CA ALA A 199 -13.37 0.45 13.78
C ALA A 199 -14.53 -0.46 14.22
N ASP A 200 -15.53 0.10 14.89
CA ASP A 200 -16.70 -0.62 15.42
C ASP A 200 -17.85 -0.78 14.41
N ILE A 201 -17.83 -0.09 13.27
CA ILE A 201 -18.85 -0.27 12.22
C ILE A 201 -18.69 -1.67 11.61
N LYS A 202 -19.79 -2.42 11.54
CA LYS A 202 -19.85 -3.78 11.01
C LYS A 202 -20.27 -3.80 9.56
#